data_AF-A0A392SA86-F1
#
_entry.id   AF-A0A392SA86-F1
#
_cell.length_a   1.000
_cell.length_b   1.000
_cell.length_c   1.000
_cell.angle_alpha   90.00
_cell.angle_beta   90.00
_cell.angle_gamma   90.00
#
_symmetry.space_group_name_H-M   'P 1'
#
loop_
_entity.id
_entity.type
_entity.pdbx_description
1 polymer ?
#
loop_
_entity_poly.entity_id
_entity_poly.type
_entity_poly.pdbx_seq_one_letter_code
_entity_poly.pdbx_strand_id
1 'polypeptide(L)'
;MRPLPLGDPPRPCEQEAIIEEEVQLEGNLATSLTNQINRMRRIAEDLLANGELPEGSRARRDMQEIWEAGNYARVYRRRGGGGGHATQ
;
A
#
# COMPACT_ATOMS: atom_id res chain seq x y z
N MET A 1 5.06 -20.50 11.21
CA MET A 1 5.33 -20.27 12.64
C MET A 1 6.54 -19.33 12.76
N ARG A 2 6.33 -18.06 13.11
CA ARG A 2 7.46 -17.16 13.46
C ARG A 2 7.85 -17.48 14.91
N PRO A 3 9.12 -17.80 15.19
CA PRO A 3 9.55 -18.09 16.55
C PRO A 3 9.44 -16.85 17.43
N LEU A 4 9.07 -17.05 18.69
CA LEU A 4 9.10 -16.01 19.72
C LEU A 4 10.55 -15.54 19.96
N PRO A 5 10.76 -14.28 20.36
CA PRO A 5 12.04 -13.83 20.88
C PRO A 5 12.50 -14.74 22.01
N LEU A 6 13.79 -15.04 22.06
CA LEU A 6 14.38 -15.94 23.05
C LEU A 6 14.20 -15.34 24.46
N GLY A 7 13.27 -15.91 25.25
CA GLY A 7 13.02 -15.49 26.63
C GLY A 7 11.57 -15.14 26.96
N ASP A 8 10.71 -14.98 25.94
CA ASP A 8 9.29 -14.72 26.18
C ASP A 8 8.51 -16.02 26.47
N PRO A 9 7.62 -16.02 27.48
CA PRO A 9 6.74 -17.17 27.73
C PRO A 9 5.83 -17.43 26.52
N PRO A 10 5.46 -18.69 26.25
CA PRO A 10 4.58 -19.05 25.13
C PRO A 10 3.29 -18.23 25.19
N ARG A 11 2.90 -17.62 24.06
CA ARG A 11 1.61 -16.93 23.99
C ARG A 11 0.48 -17.96 24.05
N PRO A 12 -0.63 -17.66 24.75
CA PRO A 12 -1.82 -18.51 24.70
C PRO A 12 -2.30 -18.68 23.24
N CYS A 13 -2.76 -19.88 22.88
CA CYS A 13 -3.21 -20.19 21.52
C CYS A 13 -4.26 -19.21 20.99
N GLU A 14 -5.15 -18.71 21.86
CA GLU A 14 -6.19 -17.74 21.52
C GLU A 14 -5.59 -16.38 21.11
N GLN A 15 -4.52 -15.94 21.78
CA GLN A 15 -3.83 -14.69 21.46
C GLN A 15 -3.07 -14.80 20.13
N GLU A 16 -2.53 -15.98 19.81
CA GLU A 16 -1.88 -16.20 18.51
C GLU A 16 -2.89 -16.21 17.36
N ALA A 17 -4.08 -16.80 17.57
CA ALA A 17 -5.16 -16.79 16.59
C ALA A 17 -5.64 -15.36 16.26
N ILE A 18 -5.80 -14.51 17.27
CA ILE A 18 -6.17 -13.09 17.08
C ILE A 18 -5.11 -12.35 16.26
N ILE A 19 -3.84 -12.53 16.59
CA ILE A 19 -2.74 -11.86 15.88
C ILE A 19 -2.67 -12.31 14.42
N GLU A 20 -2.85 -13.61 14.15
CA GLU A 20 -2.88 -14.12 12.78
C GLU A 20 -4.07 -13.56 11.99
N GLU A 21 -5.25 -13.46 12.60
CA GLU A 21 -6.44 -12.87 12.00
C GLU A 21 -6.24 -11.37 11.68
N GLU A 22 -5.70 -10.60 12.62
CA GLU A 22 -5.40 -9.17 12.43
C GLU A 22 -4.39 -8.94 11.29
N VAL A 23 -3.30 -9.70 11.28
CA VAL A 23 -2.28 -9.64 10.22
C VAL A 23 -2.90 -9.97 8.86
N GLN A 24 -3.78 -10.98 8.80
CA GLN A 24 -4.44 -11.36 7.56
C GLN A 24 -5.42 -10.27 7.09
N LEU A 25 -6.19 -9.68 7.99
CA LEU A 25 -7.13 -8.61 7.69
C LEU A 25 -6.41 -7.35 7.21
N GLU A 26 -5.35 -6.95 7.90
CA GLU A 26 -4.50 -5.82 7.51
C GLU A 26 -3.83 -6.07 6.15
N GLY A 27 -3.32 -7.28 5.90
CA GLY A 27 -2.73 -7.66 4.62
C GLY A 27 -3.74 -7.58 3.47
N ASN A 28 -4.98 -8.02 3.70
CA ASN A 28 -6.06 -7.94 2.72
C ASN A 28 -6.44 -6.48 2.43
N LEU A 29 -6.56 -5.65 3.47
CA LEU A 29 -6.86 -4.22 3.34
C LEU A 29 -5.74 -3.49 2.58
N ALA A 30 -4.48 -3.73 2.92
CA ALA A 30 -3.34 -3.15 2.22
C ALA A 30 -3.27 -3.53 0.73
N THR A 31 -3.62 -4.79 0.42
CA THR A 31 -3.72 -5.28 -0.96
C THR A 31 -4.82 -4.58 -1.72
N SER A 32 -6.02 -4.51 -1.14
CA SER A 32 -7.19 -3.82 -1.71
C SER A 32 -6.89 -2.34 -1.98
N LEU A 33 -6.35 -1.64 -0.98
CA LEU A 33 -5.99 -0.23 -1.10
C LEU A 33 -4.97 0.01 -2.20
N THR A 34 -3.97 -0.86 -2.33
CA THR A 34 -2.99 -0.69 -3.41
C THR A 34 -3.61 -0.94 -4.79
N ASN A 35 -4.52 -1.91 -4.92
CA ASN A 35 -5.23 -2.14 -6.17
C ASN A 35 -6.05 -0.90 -6.57
N GLN A 36 -6.71 -0.27 -5.60
CA GLN A 36 -7.44 0.97 -5.80
C GLN A 36 -6.52 2.12 -6.23
N ILE A 37 -5.40 2.34 -5.54
CA ILE A 37 -4.40 3.37 -5.90
C ILE A 37 -3.87 3.13 -7.32
N ASN A 38 -3.56 1.88 -7.68
CA ASN A 38 -3.07 1.55 -9.02
C ASN A 38 -4.12 1.81 -10.09
N ARG A 39 -5.40 1.54 -9.81
CA ARG A 39 -6.50 1.84 -10.73
C ARG A 39 -6.65 3.34 -10.94
N MET A 40 -6.66 4.13 -9.86
CA MET A 40 -6.75 5.59 -9.93
C MET A 40 -5.58 6.20 -10.70
N ARG A 41 -4.35 5.72 -10.44
CA ARG A 41 -3.15 6.15 -11.16
C ARG A 41 -3.26 5.93 -12.67
N ARG A 42 -3.77 4.76 -13.10
CA ARG A 42 -3.95 4.44 -14.53
C ARG A 42 -4.99 5.35 -15.18
N ILE A 43 -6.12 5.58 -14.52
CA ILE A 43 -7.15 6.50 -15.03
C ILE A 43 -6.58 7.90 -15.21
N ALA A 44 -5.84 8.40 -14.22
CA ALA A 44 -5.19 9.70 -14.30
C ALA A 44 -4.14 9.75 -15.42
N GLU A 45 -3.33 8.70 -15.59
CA GLU A 45 -2.35 8.56 -16.67
C GLU A 45 -3.01 8.66 -18.05
N ASP A 46 -4.08 7.90 -18.27
CA ASP A 46 -4.83 7.87 -19.52
C ASP A 46 -5.44 9.25 -19.85
N LEU A 47 -6.08 9.89 -18.87
CA LEU A 47 -6.69 11.22 -19.05
C LEU A 47 -5.67 12.32 -19.33
N LEU A 48 -4.49 12.26 -18.70
CA LEU A 48 -3.40 13.19 -18.95
C LEU A 48 -2.77 12.97 -20.35
N ALA A 49 -2.64 11.71 -20.77
CA ALA A 49 -2.04 11.35 -22.05
C ALA A 49 -2.93 11.67 -23.26
N ASN A 50 -4.25 11.52 -23.11
CA ASN A 50 -5.20 11.76 -24.21
C ASN A 50 -5.38 13.26 -24.54
N GLY A 51 -4.91 14.17 -23.68
CA GLY A 51 -5.05 15.61 -23.89
C GLY A 51 -6.49 16.12 -23.79
N GLU A 52 -7.42 15.30 -23.30
CA GLU A 52 -8.85 15.64 -23.12
C GLU A 52 -9.06 16.77 -22.11
N LEU A 53 -8.09 16.99 -21.22
CA LEU A 53 -8.14 18.01 -20.19
C LEU A 53 -7.40 19.28 -20.62
N PRO A 54 -8.08 20.44 -20.68
CA PRO A 54 -7.46 21.71 -21.01
C PRO A 54 -6.28 22.01 -20.09
N GLU A 55 -5.22 22.56 -20.67
CA GLU A 55 -4.05 22.99 -19.93
C GLU A 55 -4.41 24.06 -18.90
N GLY A 56 -3.83 23.97 -17.70
CA GLY A 56 -4.15 24.85 -16.58
C GLY A 56 -5.52 24.63 -15.93
N SER A 57 -6.37 23.73 -16.46
CA SER A 57 -7.65 23.40 -15.83
C SER A 57 -7.44 22.78 -14.45
N ARG A 58 -8.43 22.95 -13.56
CA ARG A 58 -8.44 22.30 -12.26
C ARG A 58 -8.44 20.78 -12.40
N ALA A 59 -9.26 20.25 -13.31
CA ALA A 59 -9.32 18.81 -13.58
C ALA A 59 -7.95 18.22 -13.99
N ARG A 60 -7.19 18.93 -14.84
CA ARG A 60 -5.84 18.48 -15.22
C ARG A 60 -4.88 18.47 -14.02
N ARG A 61 -4.95 19.49 -13.16
CA ARG A 61 -4.15 19.55 -11.92
C ARG A 61 -4.51 18.43 -10.95
N ASP A 62 -5.80 18.18 -10.74
CA ASP A 62 -6.29 17.11 -9.86
C ASP A 62 -5.86 15.72 -10.37
N MET A 63 -5.93 15.48 -11.69
CA MET A 63 -5.43 14.23 -12.27
C MET A 63 -3.91 14.07 -12.13
N GLN A 64 -3.16 15.16 -12.29
CA GLN A 64 -1.72 15.14 -12.09
C GLN A 64 -1.35 14.79 -10.65
N GLU A 65 -2.04 15.37 -9.66
CA GLU A 65 -1.83 15.06 -8.24
C GLU A 65 -2.13 13.58 -7.94
N ILE A 66 -3.23 13.03 -8.48
CA ILE A 66 -3.57 11.60 -8.34
C ILE A 66 -2.49 10.70 -8.94
N TRP A 67 -1.98 11.06 -10.13
CA TRP A 67 -0.93 10.29 -10.79
C TRP A 67 0.38 10.31 -9.99
N GLU A 68 0.79 11.48 -9.50
CA GLU A 68 1.98 11.67 -8.67
C GLU A 68 1.88 10.90 -7.35
N ALA A 69 0.75 11.01 -6.64
CA ALA A 69 0.49 10.27 -5.40
C ALA A 69 0.54 8.76 -5.62
N GLY A 70 -0.08 8.27 -6.71
CA GLY A 70 -0.05 6.85 -7.07
C GLY A 70 1.36 6.36 -7.43
N ASN A 71 2.14 7.18 -8.13
CA ASN A 71 3.53 6.86 -8.43
C ASN A 71 4.41 6.84 -7.19
N TYR A 72 4.24 7.80 -6.29
CA TYR A 72 4.93 7.84 -5.01
C TYR A 72 4.66 6.58 -4.19
N ALA A 73 3.38 6.21 -4.03
CA ALA A 73 2.99 4.98 -3.32
C ALA A 73 3.62 3.72 -3.95
N ARG A 74 3.68 3.64 -5.29
CA ARG A 74 4.32 2.53 -6.01
C ARG A 74 5.83 2.49 -5.79
N VAL A 75 6.51 3.64 -5.76
CA VAL A 75 7.95 3.74 -5.49
C VAL A 75 8.24 3.36 -4.04
N TYR A 76 7.46 3.85 -3.09
CA TYR A 76 7.58 3.53 -1.67
C TYR A 76 7.44 2.02 -1.42
N ARG A 77 6.43 1.38 -2.02
CA ARG A 77 6.27 -0.07 -1.98
C ARG A 77 7.48 -0.80 -2.57
N ARG A 78 7.96 -0.40 -3.76
CA ARG A 78 9.11 -1.07 -4.43
C ARG A 78 10.41 -0.92 -3.65
N ARG A 79 10.59 0.14 -2.88
CA ARG A 79 11.75 0.36 -2.00
C ARG A 79 11.65 -0.35 -0.64
N GLY A 80 10.62 -1.16 -0.42
CA GLY A 80 10.49 -1.94 0.81
C GLY A 80 10.01 -1.13 2.00
N GLY A 81 9.15 -0.12 1.78
CA GLY A 81 8.55 0.67 2.84
C GLY A 81 7.83 -0.22 3.88
N GLY A 82 8.51 -0.45 5.01
CA GLY A 82 7.99 -1.17 6.19
C GLY A 82 8.42 -2.63 6.36
N GLY A 83 9.39 -3.14 5.61
CA GLY A 83 9.90 -4.52 5.75
C GLY A 83 11.25 -4.58 6.46
N GLY A 84 11.34 -4.08 7.69
CA GLY A 84 12.53 -4.27 8.53
C GLY A 84 12.71 -5.73 8.89
N HIS A 85 13.33 -6.51 8.01
CA HIS A 85 14.10 -7.68 8.42
C HIS A 85 15.31 -7.17 9.20
N ALA A 86 15.11 -6.97 10.51
CA ALA A 86 16.22 -6.93 11.45
C ALA A 86 16.74 -8.37 11.57
N THR A 87 17.65 -8.73 10.67
CA THR A 87 18.50 -9.90 10.81
C THR A 87 19.68 -9.47 11.68
N GLN A 88 19.69 -9.90 12.94
CA GLN A 88 20.90 -10.16 13.72
C GLN A 88 20.59 -11.25 14.75
#